data_AF-S2DIG4-F1
#
_entry.id   AF-S2DIG4-F1
#
_cell.length_a   1.000
_cell.length_b   1.000
_cell.length_c   1.000
_cell.angle_alpha   90.00
_cell.angle_beta   90.00
_cell.angle_gamma   90.00
#
_symmetry.space_group_name_H-M   'P 1'
#
loop_
_entity.id
_entity.type
_entity.pdbx_description
1 polymer ?
#
loop_
_entity_poly.entity_id
_entity_poly.type
_entity_poly.pdbx_seq_one_letter_code
_entity_poly.pdbx_strand_id
1 'polypeptide(L)'
;MTPKRWIERTNAIGIVSKAGRYGGTFAHKDIALEFAWWISIEFKLYIIKEFQRLKDDENNRLKLEWNLQRTISKINYKVQTDAIKENLIPKEITKHQAGLVYAFEADILNVALFGITAKEWRDINPD
;
A
#
# COMPACT_ATOMS: atom_id res chain seq x y z
N MET A 1 45.49 -12.22 7.75
CA MET A 1 45.38 -13.34 6.78
C MET A 1 45.26 -12.73 5.39
N THR A 2 46.00 -13.20 4.37
CA THR A 2 45.88 -12.63 3.01
C THR A 2 44.63 -13.15 2.30
N PRO A 3 44.00 -12.37 1.40
CA PRO A 3 42.80 -12.81 0.67
C PRO A 3 42.98 -14.16 -0.03
N LYS A 4 44.12 -14.36 -0.71
CA LYS A 4 44.47 -15.63 -1.35
C LYS A 4 44.49 -16.82 -0.36
N ARG A 5 45.15 -16.66 0.80
CA ARG A 5 45.19 -17.72 1.83
C ARG A 5 43.82 -17.97 2.47
N TRP A 6 42.97 -16.96 2.58
CA TRP A 6 41.62 -17.13 3.09
C TRP A 6 40.77 -17.95 2.12
N ILE A 7 40.79 -17.59 0.82
CA ILE A 7 40.07 -18.31 -0.25
C ILE A 7 40.47 -19.80 -0.28
N GLU A 8 41.77 -20.08 -0.24
CA GLU A 8 42.30 -21.46 -0.25
C GLU A 8 41.87 -22.27 0.98
N ARG A 9 41.82 -21.65 2.16
CA ARG A 9 41.43 -22.32 3.41
C ARG A 9 39.93 -22.56 3.54
N THR A 10 39.11 -21.65 3.04
CA THR A 10 37.64 -21.72 3.16
C THR A 10 36.96 -22.31 1.94
N ASN A 11 37.72 -22.61 0.87
CA ASN A 11 37.18 -23.00 -0.43
C ASN A 11 36.13 -22.00 -0.94
N ALA A 12 36.39 -20.70 -0.73
CA ALA A 12 35.45 -19.64 -1.07
C ALA A 12 35.20 -19.56 -2.58
N ILE A 13 33.93 -19.60 -2.98
CA ILE A 13 33.48 -19.47 -4.37
C ILE A 13 33.17 -18.00 -4.65
N GLY A 14 33.54 -17.52 -5.84
CA GLY A 14 33.18 -16.18 -6.29
C GLY A 14 34.10 -15.05 -5.83
N ILE A 15 35.26 -15.35 -5.22
CA ILE A 15 36.32 -14.39 -4.90
C ILE A 15 37.63 -14.86 -5.54
N VAL A 16 38.33 -13.95 -6.22
CA VAL A 16 39.58 -14.23 -6.95
C VAL A 16 40.63 -13.20 -6.55
N SER A 17 41.79 -13.66 -6.07
CA SER A 17 42.92 -12.80 -5.74
C SER A 17 44.07 -13.03 -6.72
N LYS A 18 44.43 -12.01 -7.51
CA LYS A 18 45.53 -12.04 -8.48
C LYS A 18 46.67 -11.16 -8.00
N ALA A 19 47.91 -11.65 -8.10
CA ALA A 19 49.12 -10.87 -7.83
C ALA A 19 49.70 -10.27 -9.12
N GLY A 20 50.40 -9.14 -9.02
CA GLY A 20 51.08 -8.47 -10.16
C GLY A 20 50.68 -7.01 -10.34
N ARG A 21 51.21 -6.36 -11.39
CA ARG A 21 50.99 -4.93 -11.71
C ARG A 21 49.51 -4.57 -11.97
N TYR A 22 48.73 -5.55 -12.43
CA TYR A 22 47.28 -5.47 -12.60
C TYR A 22 46.55 -6.42 -11.63
N GLY A 23 47.20 -6.72 -10.51
CA GLY A 23 46.67 -7.56 -9.45
C GLY A 23 45.62 -6.85 -8.61
N GLY A 24 44.83 -7.65 -7.90
CA GLY A 24 43.73 -7.18 -7.08
C GLY A 24 42.92 -8.35 -6.53
N THR A 25 42.04 -8.05 -5.58
CA THR A 25 41.02 -9.00 -5.12
C THR A 25 39.71 -8.60 -5.76
N PHE A 26 39.14 -9.50 -6.55
CA PHE A 26 37.90 -9.33 -7.27
C PHE A 26 36.87 -10.30 -6.69
N ALA A 27 35.60 -9.93 -6.72
CA ALA A 27 34.52 -10.78 -6.28
C ALA A 27 33.33 -10.67 -7.23
N HIS A 28 32.43 -11.65 -7.19
CA HIS A 28 31.11 -11.52 -7.81
C HIS A 28 30.43 -10.24 -7.31
N LYS A 29 29.65 -9.58 -8.17
CA LYS A 29 29.05 -8.27 -7.89
C LYS A 29 28.33 -8.23 -6.53
N ASP A 30 27.56 -9.27 -6.21
CA ASP A 30 26.77 -9.31 -4.97
C ASP A 30 27.68 -9.40 -3.73
N ILE A 31 28.73 -10.23 -3.80
CA ILE A 31 29.72 -10.36 -2.73
C ILE A 31 30.50 -9.04 -2.57
N ALA A 32 30.88 -8.41 -3.67
CA ALA A 32 31.57 -7.13 -3.66
C ALA A 32 30.70 -6.01 -3.05
N LEU A 33 29.41 -5.99 -3.38
CA LEU A 33 28.44 -5.04 -2.83
C LEU A 33 28.25 -5.23 -1.33
N GLU A 34 28.17 -6.48 -0.84
CA GLU A 34 28.10 -6.76 0.61
C GLU A 34 29.34 -6.26 1.36
N PHE A 35 30.54 -6.47 0.81
CA PHE A 35 31.76 -5.91 1.41
C PHE A 35 31.77 -4.38 1.36
N ALA A 36 31.37 -3.76 0.25
CA ALA A 36 31.28 -2.31 0.13
C ALA A 36 30.27 -1.73 1.13
N TRP A 37 29.14 -2.42 1.32
CA TRP A 37 28.12 -2.10 2.31
C TRP A 37 28.69 -2.16 3.73
N TRP A 38 29.36 -3.26 4.09
CA TRP A 38 29.94 -3.41 5.42
C TRP A 38 31.00 -2.35 5.75
N ILE A 39 31.81 -1.97 4.76
CA ILE A 39 32.93 -1.03 4.94
C ILE A 39 32.45 0.43 4.99
N SER A 40 31.45 0.81 4.19
CA SER A 40 31.02 2.21 4.06
C SER A 40 29.55 2.40 4.43
N ILE A 41 29.33 3.15 5.51
CA ILE A 41 28.01 3.57 5.94
C ILE A 41 27.34 4.53 4.93
N GLU A 42 28.13 5.31 4.20
CA GLU A 42 27.60 6.18 3.14
C GLU A 42 27.07 5.35 1.97
N PHE A 43 27.82 4.31 1.58
CA PHE A 43 27.39 3.38 0.55
C PHE A 43 26.12 2.63 0.95
N LYS A 44 26.05 2.16 2.22
CA LYS A 44 24.82 1.60 2.82
C LYS A 44 23.62 2.52 2.61
N LEU A 45 23.78 3.77 3.04
CA LEU A 45 22.69 4.75 3.01
C LEU A 45 22.25 5.04 1.58
N TYR A 46 23.20 5.15 0.66
CA TYR A 46 22.94 5.36 -0.75
C TYR A 46 22.09 4.23 -1.34
N ILE A 47 22.47 2.97 -1.13
CA ILE A 47 21.72 1.81 -1.61
C ILE A 47 20.30 1.78 -1.02
N ILE A 48 20.14 2.07 0.27
CA ILE A 48 18.83 2.12 0.92
C ILE A 48 17.94 3.21 0.28
N LYS A 49 18.48 4.40 0.08
CA LYS A 49 17.74 5.52 -0.52
C LYS A 49 17.35 5.23 -1.97
N GLU A 50 18.28 4.68 -2.76
CA GLU A 50 18.00 4.30 -4.14
C GLU A 50 16.95 3.19 -4.23
N PHE A 51 16.98 2.23 -3.31
CA PHE A 51 15.94 1.20 -3.22
C PHE A 51 14.57 1.79 -2.88
N GLN A 52 14.50 2.70 -1.90
CA GLN A 52 13.25 3.41 -1.57
C GLN A 52 12.72 4.18 -2.78
N ARG A 53 13.57 4.93 -3.47
CA ARG A 53 13.22 5.65 -4.70
C ARG A 53 12.62 4.73 -5.77
N LEU A 54 13.25 3.58 -6.01
CA LEU A 54 12.74 2.58 -6.97
C LEU A 54 11.38 2.01 -6.55
N LYS A 55 11.18 1.77 -5.25
CA LYS A 55 9.89 1.32 -4.71
C LYS A 55 8.80 2.37 -4.90
N ASP A 56 9.11 3.64 -4.66
CA ASP A 56 8.16 4.74 -4.81
C ASP A 56 7.79 4.95 -6.29
N ASP A 57 8.77 4.91 -7.19
CA ASP A 57 8.55 5.00 -8.64
C ASP A 57 7.71 3.83 -9.15
N GLU A 58 7.97 2.61 -8.68
CA GLU A 58 7.17 1.42 -8.99
C GLU A 58 5.73 1.57 -8.47
N ASN A 59 5.56 2.05 -7.24
CA ASN A 59 4.26 2.27 -6.60
C ASN A 59 3.43 3.29 -7.38
N ASN A 60 4.05 4.39 -7.79
CA ASN A 60 3.46 5.44 -8.62
C ASN A 60 3.05 4.90 -9.99
N ARG A 61 3.93 4.15 -10.65
CA ARG A 61 3.66 3.55 -11.97
C ARG A 61 2.48 2.57 -11.92
N LEU A 62 2.40 1.74 -10.88
CA LEU A 62 1.34 0.75 -10.71
C LEU A 62 0.06 1.32 -10.10
N LYS A 63 0.07 2.60 -9.69
CA LYS A 63 -1.05 3.30 -9.01
C LYS A 63 -1.64 2.47 -7.87
N LEU A 64 -0.79 1.74 -7.14
CA LEU A 64 -1.20 0.79 -6.10
C LEU A 64 -1.98 1.51 -4.99
N GLU A 65 -1.53 2.69 -4.58
CA GLU A 65 -2.23 3.51 -3.58
C GLU A 65 -3.63 3.95 -4.05
N TRP A 66 -3.76 4.38 -5.31
CA TRP A 66 -5.06 4.74 -5.89
C TRP A 66 -6.02 3.56 -5.99
N ASN A 67 -5.51 2.37 -6.30
CA ASN A 67 -6.30 1.14 -6.30
C ASN A 67 -6.73 0.73 -4.88
N LEU A 68 -5.85 0.90 -3.90
CA LEU A 68 -6.12 0.64 -2.50
C LEU A 68 -7.23 1.57 -1.98
N GLN A 69 -7.09 2.89 -2.20
CA GLN A 69 -8.10 3.87 -1.81
C GLN A 69 -9.47 3.56 -2.41
N ARG A 70 -9.55 3.24 -3.71
CA ARG A 70 -10.82 2.85 -4.36
C ARG A 70 -11.43 1.58 -3.75
N THR A 71 -10.59 0.62 -3.40
CA THR A 71 -11.04 -0.63 -2.78
C THR A 71 -11.60 -0.39 -1.38
N ILE A 72 -10.91 0.41 -0.56
CA ILE A 72 -11.36 0.81 0.78
C ILE A 72 -12.68 1.57 0.69
N SER A 73 -12.80 2.55 -0.21
CA SER A 73 -14.05 3.30 -0.41
C SER A 73 -15.21 2.38 -0.82
N LYS A 74 -14.97 1.39 -1.68
CA LYS A 74 -15.99 0.41 -2.10
C LYS A 74 -16.44 -0.49 -0.94
N ILE A 75 -15.48 -0.93 -0.10
CA ILE A 75 -15.78 -1.72 1.09
C ILE A 75 -16.58 -0.89 2.08
N ASN A 76 -16.17 0.36 2.35
CA ASN A 76 -16.88 1.25 3.26
C ASN A 76 -18.31 1.51 2.81
N TYR A 77 -18.51 1.80 1.52
CA TYR A 77 -19.84 2.00 0.97
C TYR A 77 -20.72 0.77 1.19
N LYS A 78 -20.19 -0.43 0.88
CA LYS A 78 -20.91 -1.67 1.09
C LYS A 78 -21.27 -1.91 2.56
N VAL A 79 -20.33 -1.70 3.48
CA VAL A 79 -20.58 -1.84 4.93
C VAL A 79 -21.66 -0.87 5.39
N GLN A 80 -21.63 0.38 4.92
CA GLN A 80 -22.65 1.38 5.23
C GLN A 80 -24.02 0.98 4.68
N THR A 81 -24.11 0.58 3.40
CA THR A 81 -25.37 0.12 2.79
C THR A 81 -25.93 -1.12 3.49
N ASP A 82 -25.07 -2.10 3.81
CA ASP A 82 -25.48 -3.33 4.51
C ASP A 82 -26.01 -2.99 5.91
N ALA A 83 -25.32 -2.11 6.65
CA ALA A 83 -25.77 -1.65 7.97
C ALA A 83 -27.12 -0.91 7.91
N ILE A 84 -27.33 -0.05 6.92
CA ILE A 84 -28.61 0.64 6.70
C ILE A 84 -29.72 -0.38 6.41
N LYS A 85 -29.44 -1.35 5.53
CA LYS A 85 -30.41 -2.38 5.14
C LYS A 85 -30.79 -3.30 6.29
N GLU A 86 -29.85 -3.64 7.17
CA GLU A 86 -30.09 -4.56 8.28
C GLU A 86 -30.70 -3.89 9.51
N ASN A 87 -30.38 -2.62 9.80
CA ASN A 87 -30.84 -1.95 11.02
C ASN A 87 -31.95 -0.91 10.83
N LEU A 88 -31.97 -0.16 9.72
CA LEU A 88 -32.87 0.97 9.52
C LEU A 88 -34.10 0.59 8.70
N ILE A 89 -33.92 -0.11 7.58
CA ILE A 89 -35.02 -0.54 6.70
C ILE A 89 -36.02 -1.49 7.39
N PRO A 90 -35.63 -2.43 8.28
CA PRO A 90 -36.57 -3.38 8.87
C PRO A 90 -37.44 -2.83 10.01
N LYS A 91 -37.06 -1.69 10.62
CA LYS A 91 -37.74 -1.16 11.83
C LYS A 91 -38.73 -0.04 11.56
N GLU A 92 -38.56 0.75 10.50
CA GLU A 92 -39.33 2.01 10.34
C GLU A 92 -40.06 2.16 9.00
N ILE A 93 -39.88 1.24 8.04
CA ILE A 93 -40.36 1.43 6.66
C ILE A 93 -41.35 0.33 6.25
N THR A 94 -42.56 0.71 5.83
CA THR A 94 -43.58 -0.22 5.31
C THR A 94 -43.13 -0.79 3.96
N LYS A 95 -43.41 -2.08 3.67
CA LYS A 95 -43.04 -2.77 2.41
C LYS A 95 -43.38 -2.01 1.12
N HIS A 96 -44.38 -1.13 1.16
CA HIS A 96 -44.82 -0.31 0.03
C HIS A 96 -43.88 0.86 -0.28
N GLN A 97 -43.28 1.47 0.75
CA GLN A 97 -42.25 2.50 0.60
C GLN A 97 -40.93 1.89 0.11
N ALA A 98 -40.59 0.67 0.56
CA ALA A 98 -39.38 -0.05 0.13
C ALA A 98 -39.26 -0.28 -1.40
N GLY A 99 -40.38 -0.28 -2.14
CA GLY A 99 -40.38 -0.41 -3.61
C GLY A 99 -40.04 0.88 -4.37
N LEU A 100 -40.23 2.05 -3.76
CA LEU A 100 -39.87 3.36 -4.31
C LEU A 100 -38.43 3.78 -3.95
N VAL A 101 -37.79 3.06 -3.03
CA VAL A 101 -36.64 3.48 -2.21
C VAL A 101 -35.26 3.39 -2.88
N TYR A 102 -35.15 2.89 -4.11
CA TYR A 102 -33.84 2.77 -4.77
C TYR A 102 -33.31 4.06 -5.42
N ALA A 103 -34.06 5.16 -5.40
CA ALA A 103 -33.67 6.36 -6.16
C ALA A 103 -32.74 7.33 -5.42
N PHE A 104 -32.79 7.44 -4.09
CA PHE A 104 -31.98 8.42 -3.35
C PHE A 104 -31.58 7.91 -1.97
N GLU A 105 -30.35 7.40 -1.85
CA GLU A 105 -29.70 6.97 -0.60
C GLU A 105 -29.77 8.04 0.51
N ALA A 106 -29.75 9.32 0.14
CA ALA A 106 -29.89 10.44 1.07
C ALA A 106 -31.28 10.54 1.73
N ASP A 107 -32.35 10.15 1.03
CA ASP A 107 -33.71 10.16 1.59
C ASP A 107 -33.89 9.05 2.64
N ILE A 108 -33.25 7.90 2.45
CA ILE A 108 -33.26 6.80 3.43
C ILE A 108 -32.56 7.23 4.71
N LEU A 109 -31.41 7.90 4.59
CA LEU A 109 -30.65 8.37 5.75
C LEU A 109 -31.48 9.33 6.60
N ASN A 110 -32.17 10.29 5.98
CA ASN A 110 -32.96 11.29 6.70
C ASN A 110 -34.26 10.72 7.28
N VAL A 111 -34.94 9.82 6.57
CA VAL A 111 -36.13 9.15 7.12
C VAL A 111 -35.75 8.31 8.32
N ALA A 112 -34.59 7.65 8.29
CA ALA A 112 -34.17 6.78 9.38
C ALA A 112 -33.49 7.52 10.56
N LEU A 113 -32.97 8.74 10.35
CA LEU A 113 -32.47 9.58 11.45
C LEU A 113 -33.54 10.48 12.07
N PHE A 114 -34.45 11.02 11.25
CA PHE A 114 -35.34 12.13 11.61
C PHE A 114 -36.83 11.83 11.35
N GLY A 115 -37.17 10.69 10.77
CA GLY A 115 -38.56 10.34 10.43
C GLY A 115 -39.14 11.14 9.27
N ILE A 116 -38.34 11.96 8.57
CA ILE A 116 -38.76 12.86 7.48
C ILE A 116 -37.85 12.70 6.26
N THR A 117 -38.37 12.95 5.06
CA THR A 117 -37.60 12.84 3.81
C THR A 117 -36.53 13.93 3.69
N ALA A 118 -35.50 13.74 2.86
CA ALA A 118 -34.46 14.75 2.64
C ALA A 118 -34.96 15.99 1.89
N LYS A 119 -36.10 15.89 1.21
CA LYS A 119 -36.81 17.04 0.65
C LYS A 119 -37.49 17.84 1.77
N GLU A 120 -38.27 17.19 2.62
CA GLU A 120 -38.94 17.83 3.76
C GLU A 120 -37.94 18.46 4.75
N TRP A 121 -36.81 17.79 5.00
CA TRP A 121 -35.76 18.34 5.85
C TRP A 121 -35.12 19.62 5.26
N ARG A 122 -34.90 19.67 3.94
CA ARG A 122 -34.41 20.86 3.22
C ARG A 122 -35.43 22.00 3.20
N ASP A 123 -36.71 21.67 3.10
CA ASP A 123 -37.79 22.66 3.15
C ASP A 123 -37.96 23.24 4.58
N ILE A 124 -37.65 22.45 5.63
CA ILE A 124 -37.71 22.86 7.03
C ILE A 124 -36.42 23.58 7.48
N ASN A 125 -35.26 23.29 6.87
CA ASN A 125 -33.98 23.94 7.16
C ASN A 125 -33.42 24.61 5.89
N PRO A 126 -33.93 25.81 5.52
CA PRO A 126 -33.36 26.60 4.45
C PRO A 126 -32.09 27.33 4.94
N ASP A 127 -30.92 26.72 4.75
CA ASP A 127 -29.60 27.36 4.70
C ASP A 127 -28.74 26.73 3.59
#